data_AF-A0A931F2R2-F1
#
_entry.id   AF-A0A931F2R2-F1
#
_cell.length_a   1.000
_cell.length_b   1.000
_cell.length_c   1.000
_cell.angle_alpha   90.00
_cell.angle_beta   90.00
_cell.angle_gamma   90.00
#
_symmetry.space_group_name_H-M   'P 1'
#
loop_
_entity.id
_entity.type
_entity.pdbx_description
1 polymer ?
#
loop_
_entity_poly.entity_id
_entity_poly.type
_entity_poly.pdbx_seq_one_letter_code
_entity_poly.pdbx_strand_id
1 'polypeptide(L)'
;MHHGGGGTTGAALAAGRPQVVCPFVADQPFWAGRMHAAGVAPTPQPQRRLTPEGLAAAIKVAVTDRALAERAEVLRHRIRAEDGATAAVKILETLT
;
A
#
# COMPACT_ATOMS: atom_id res chain seq x y z
N MET A 1 9.71 1.50 1.96
CA MET A 1 9.33 2.92 1.83
C MET A 1 9.21 3.24 0.35
N HIS A 2 8.18 3.98 -0.07
CA HIS A 2 8.01 4.42 -1.46
C HIS A 2 7.11 5.67 -1.50
N HIS A 3 6.98 6.27 -2.68
CA HIS A 3 6.24 7.54 -2.85
C HIS A 3 4.72 7.37 -2.97
N GLY A 4 4.19 6.15 -2.97
CA GLY A 4 2.73 5.90 -3.08
C GLY A 4 2.16 5.79 -4.50
N GLY A 5 2.97 5.50 -5.53
CA GLY A 5 2.44 5.16 -6.85
C GLY A 5 1.60 3.88 -6.83
N GLY A 6 0.52 3.81 -7.63
CA GLY A 6 -0.42 2.69 -7.64
C GLY A 6 0.24 1.32 -7.85
N GLY A 7 1.14 1.20 -8.84
CA GLY A 7 1.87 -0.04 -9.12
C GLY A 7 2.76 -0.51 -7.97
N THR A 8 3.54 0.39 -7.36
CA THR A 8 4.39 0.06 -6.21
C THR A 8 3.57 -0.28 -4.97
N THR A 9 2.45 0.42 -4.76
CA THR A 9 1.50 0.12 -3.68
C THR A 9 0.93 -1.29 -3.83
N GLY A 10 0.51 -1.65 -5.06
CA GLY A 10 0.06 -3.00 -5.39
C GLY A 10 1.16 -4.05 -5.18
N ALA A 11 2.38 -3.79 -5.61
CA ALA A 11 3.52 -4.69 -5.41
C ALA A 11 3.83 -4.92 -3.92
N ALA A 12 3.78 -3.87 -3.09
CA ALA A 12 3.99 -3.98 -1.64
C ALA A 12 2.89 -4.82 -0.97
N LEU A 13 1.63 -4.63 -1.36
CA LEU A 13 0.51 -5.45 -0.90
C LEU A 13 0.69 -6.92 -1.31
N ALA A 14 1.05 -7.21 -2.57
CA ALA A 14 1.29 -8.57 -3.05
C ALA A 14 2.51 -9.25 -2.37
N ALA A 15 3.41 -8.46 -1.80
CA ALA A 15 4.54 -8.94 -0.99
C ALA A 15 4.16 -9.24 0.47
N GLY A 16 2.99 -8.79 0.96
CA GLY A 16 2.54 -9.00 2.34
C GLY A 16 3.38 -8.24 3.37
N ARG A 17 3.92 -7.08 2.99
CA ARG A 17 4.79 -6.28 3.86
C ARG A 17 4.09 -4.99 4.27
N PRO A 18 4.13 -4.60 5.55
CA PRO A 18 3.81 -3.24 5.94
C PRO A 18 4.66 -2.24 5.15
N GLN A 19 4.06 -1.11 4.78
CA GLN A 19 4.68 -0.12 3.93
C GLN A 19 4.72 1.25 4.61
N VAL A 20 5.78 2.03 4.37
CA VAL A 20 5.83 3.46 4.71
C VAL A 20 5.69 4.25 3.42
N VAL A 21 4.62 5.06 3.34
CA VAL A 21 4.27 5.81 2.13
C VAL A 21 4.57 7.29 2.33
N CYS A 22 5.39 7.86 1.45
CA CYS A 22 5.77 9.27 1.43
C CYS A 22 5.19 9.95 0.19
N PRO A 23 3.93 10.44 0.20
CA PRO A 23 3.32 11.01 -0.99
C PRO A 23 3.92 12.37 -1.36
N PHE A 24 4.08 12.59 -2.67
CA PHE A 24 4.57 13.83 -3.27
C PHE A 24 3.45 14.56 -4.03
N VAL A 25 2.78 13.88 -4.98
CA VAL A 25 1.87 14.50 -5.94
C VAL A 25 0.75 13.56 -6.42
N ALA A 26 -0.19 14.10 -7.19
CA ALA A 26 -1.23 13.36 -7.91
C ALA A 26 -2.07 12.45 -7.00
N ASP A 27 -2.19 11.17 -7.34
CA ASP A 27 -2.99 10.16 -6.65
C ASP A 27 -2.26 9.54 -5.43
N GLN A 28 -1.00 9.89 -5.20
CA GLN A 28 -0.20 9.31 -4.12
C GLN A 28 -0.77 9.56 -2.71
N PRO A 29 -1.29 10.76 -2.36
CA PRO A 29 -1.95 10.98 -1.07
C PRO A 29 -3.18 10.08 -0.88
N PHE A 30 -3.94 9.81 -1.95
CA PHE A 30 -5.07 8.89 -1.91
C PHE A 30 -4.60 7.48 -1.56
N TRP A 31 -3.61 6.94 -2.28
CA TRP A 31 -3.07 5.61 -1.98
C TRP A 31 -2.47 5.53 -0.57
N ALA A 32 -1.72 6.54 -0.15
CA ALA A 32 -1.16 6.59 1.20
C ALA A 32 -2.26 6.53 2.28
N GLY A 33 -3.34 7.31 2.10
CA GLY A 33 -4.50 7.27 2.98
C GLY A 33 -5.20 5.92 2.98
N ARG A 34 -5.36 5.28 1.81
CA ARG A 34 -5.96 3.95 1.69
C ARG A 34 -5.13 2.88 2.40
N MET A 35 -3.81 2.92 2.31
CA MET A 35 -2.93 1.94 2.96
C MET A 35 -2.94 2.11 4.49
N HIS A 36 -3.00 3.34 4.97
CA HIS A 36 -3.18 3.62 6.38
C HIS A 36 -4.54 3.12 6.89
N ALA A 37 -5.62 3.46 6.19
CA ALA A 37 -6.98 3.02 6.53
C ALA A 37 -7.15 1.49 6.47
N ALA A 38 -6.46 0.82 5.54
CA ALA A 38 -6.43 -0.64 5.45
C ALA A 38 -5.58 -1.31 6.55
N GLY A 39 -4.89 -0.52 7.39
CA GLY A 39 -4.05 -1.04 8.47
C GLY A 39 -2.82 -1.79 7.97
N VAL A 40 -2.24 -1.38 6.83
CA VAL A 40 -0.98 -1.94 6.30
C VAL A 40 0.14 -0.90 6.21
N ALA A 41 -0.13 0.31 6.69
CA ALA A 41 0.84 1.40 6.77
C ALA A 41 0.60 2.24 8.04
N PRO A 42 1.66 2.78 8.67
CA PRO A 42 1.52 3.85 9.64
C PRO A 42 0.96 5.12 8.96
N THR A 43 0.72 6.17 9.74
CA THR A 43 0.29 7.47 9.20
C THR A 43 1.23 7.91 8.05
N PRO A 44 0.67 8.32 6.90
CA PRO A 44 1.47 8.78 5.76
C PRO A 44 2.48 9.85 6.15
N GLN A 45 3.60 9.89 5.44
CA GLN A 45 4.68 10.85 5.66
C GLN A 45 4.78 11.82 4.48
N PRO A 46 3.91 12.84 4.34
CA PRO A 46 3.94 13.73 3.17
C PRO A 46 5.29 14.43 3.04
N GLN A 47 5.85 14.47 1.82
CA GLN A 47 7.21 14.96 1.63
C GLN A 47 7.43 16.38 2.18
N ARG A 48 6.43 17.26 2.07
CA ARG A 48 6.51 18.66 2.55
C ARG A 48 6.61 18.79 4.08
N ARG A 49 6.35 17.72 4.83
CA ARG A 49 6.39 17.67 6.30
C ARG A 49 7.30 16.54 6.80
N LEU A 50 8.09 15.94 5.92
CA LEU A 50 8.97 14.84 6.26
C LEU A 50 10.11 15.34 7.16
N THR A 51 10.33 14.65 8.27
CA THR A 51 11.50 14.85 9.12
C THR A 51 12.22 13.52 9.31
N PRO A 52 13.53 13.51 9.62
CA PRO A 52 14.26 12.29 9.95
C PRO A 52 13.60 11.50 11.09
N GLU A 53 13.14 12.19 12.14
CA GLU A 53 12.53 11.58 13.32
C GLU A 53 11.16 10.99 12.98
N GLY A 54 10.34 11.71 12.20
CA GLY A 54 9.03 11.22 11.76
C GLY A 54 9.16 9.99 10.87
N LEU A 55 10.13 10.00 9.95
CA LEU A 55 10.41 8.85 9.10
C LEU A 55 10.92 7.65 9.90
N ALA A 56 11.86 7.87 10.83
CA ALA A 56 12.38 6.81 11.69
C ALA A 56 11.28 6.19 12.55
N ALA A 57 10.37 7.01 13.10
CA ALA A 57 9.22 6.54 13.86
C ALA A 57 8.26 5.72 12.98
N ALA A 58 7.95 6.19 11.76
CA ALA A 58 7.09 5.46 10.84
C ALA A 58 7.70 4.10 10.42
N ILE A 59 9.02 4.06 10.13
CA ILE A 59 9.73 2.81 9.84
C ILE A 59 9.67 1.87 11.04
N LYS A 60 9.93 2.37 12.25
CA LYS A 60 9.86 1.59 13.48
C LYS A 60 8.48 0.94 13.63
N VAL A 61 7.40 1.73 13.52
CA VAL A 61 6.02 1.20 13.57
C VAL A 61 5.81 0.13 12.50
N ALA A 62 6.19 0.39 11.23
CA ALA A 62 6.01 -0.57 10.15
C ALA A 62 6.73 -1.91 10.37
N VAL A 63 7.86 -1.94 11.09
CA VAL A 63 8.63 -3.16 11.33
C VAL A 63 8.32 -3.84 12.67
N THR A 64 7.76 -3.12 13.65
CA THR A 64 7.47 -3.68 14.98
C THR A 64 5.98 -3.93 15.25
N ASP A 65 5.08 -3.24 14.55
CA ASP A 65 3.65 -3.42 14.74
C ASP A 65 3.18 -4.73 14.08
N ARG A 66 2.91 -5.72 14.94
CA ARG A 66 2.45 -7.04 14.50
C ARG A 66 1.10 -7.00 13.81
N ALA A 67 0.24 -6.07 14.21
CA ALA A 67 -1.08 -5.88 13.65
C ALA A 67 -0.96 -5.48 12.17
N LEU A 68 -0.09 -4.52 11.84
CA LEU A 68 0.17 -4.14 10.44
C LEU A 68 0.67 -5.32 9.60
N ALA A 69 1.58 -6.14 10.16
CA ALA A 69 2.12 -7.31 9.47
C ALA A 69 1.05 -8.36 9.18
N GLU A 70 0.16 -8.64 10.14
CA GLU A 70 -0.94 -9.59 9.97
C GLU A 70 -1.94 -9.12 8.92
N ARG A 71 -2.33 -7.83 8.94
CA ARG A 71 -3.19 -7.25 7.91
C ARG A 71 -2.56 -7.33 6.52
N ALA A 72 -1.26 -7.05 6.41
CA ALA A 72 -0.54 -7.13 5.14
C ALA A 72 -0.54 -8.56 4.59
N GLU A 73 -0.34 -9.58 5.43
CA GLU A 73 -0.38 -10.98 5.00
C GLU A 73 -1.79 -11.42 4.57
N VAL A 74 -2.83 -10.99 5.28
CA VAL A 74 -4.23 -11.25 4.87
C VAL A 74 -4.52 -10.65 3.50
N LEU A 75 -4.13 -9.39 3.26
CA LEU A 75 -4.33 -8.75 1.96
C LEU A 75 -3.50 -9.41 0.86
N ARG A 76 -2.26 -9.84 1.16
CA ARG A 76 -1.43 -10.60 0.22
C ARG A 76 -2.15 -11.86 -0.25
N HIS A 77 -2.72 -12.64 0.65
CA HIS A 77 -3.43 -13.86 0.27
C HIS A 77 -4.63 -13.56 -0.63
N ARG A 78 -5.40 -12.51 -0.32
CA ARG A 78 -6.54 -12.08 -1.15
C ARG A 78 -6.09 -11.68 -2.55
N ILE A 79 -5.09 -10.80 -2.65
CA ILE A 79 -4.57 -10.32 -3.93
C ILE A 79 -3.98 -11.45 -4.76
N ARG A 80 -3.27 -12.41 -4.14
CA ARG A 80 -2.71 -13.56 -4.86
C ARG A 80 -3.75 -14.58 -5.32
N ALA A 81 -4.93 -14.58 -4.71
CA ALA A 81 -6.05 -15.41 -5.13
C ALA A 81 -6.86 -14.78 -6.27
N GLU A 82 -6.60 -13.51 -6.61
CA GLU A 82 -7.26 -12.84 -7.73
C GLU A 82 -6.66 -13.27 -9.07
N ASP A 83 -7.53 -13.47 -10.06
CA ASP A 83 -7.16 -13.53 -11.48
C ASP A 83 -7.74 -12.30 -12.20
N GLY A 84 -7.16 -11.14 -11.90
CA GLY A 84 -7.63 -9.86 -12.39
C GLY A 84 -7.55 -9.73 -13.92
N ALA A 85 -6.56 -10.37 -14.55
CA ALA A 85 -6.40 -10.34 -16.00
C ALA A 85 -7.52 -11.09 -16.71
N THR A 86 -7.81 -12.33 -16.29
CA THR A 86 -8.93 -13.10 -16.85
C THR A 86 -10.27 -12.41 -16.59
N ALA A 87 -10.47 -11.85 -15.39
CA ALA A 87 -11.68 -11.10 -15.08
C ALA A 87 -11.86 -9.87 -15.99
N ALA A 88 -10.78 -9.13 -16.27
CA ALA A 88 -10.80 -8.00 -17.19
C ALA A 88 -11.13 -8.42 -18.62
N VAL A 89 -10.52 -9.50 -19.13
CA VAL A 89 -10.82 -10.05 -20.46
C VAL A 89 -12.29 -10.39 -20.61
N LYS A 90 -12.87 -11.10 -19.64
CA LYS A 90 -14.30 -11.44 -19.63
C LYS A 90 -15.20 -10.21 -19.72
N ILE A 91 -14.84 -9.12 -19.04
CA ILE A 91 -15.61 -7.87 -19.12
C ILE A 91 -15.49 -7.26 -20.52
N LEU A 92 -14.27 -7.20 -21.07
CA LEU A 92 -14.04 -6.63 -22.39
C LEU A 92 -14.81 -7.39 -23.50
N GLU A 93 -14.90 -8.71 -23.38
CA GLU A 93 -15.68 -9.57 -24.29
C GLU A 93 -17.19 -9.28 -24.26
N THR A 94 -17.72 -8.66 -23.21
CA THR A 94 -19.13 -8.21 -23.17
C THR A 94 -19.38 -6.89 -23.88
N LEU A 95 -18.32 -6.15 -24.22
CA LEU A 95 -18.39 -4.84 -24.89
C LEU A 95 -18.26 -4.96 -26.42
N THR A 96 -17.95 -6.16 -26.92
CA THR A 96 -17.86 -6.49 -28.35
C THR A 96 -19.06 -7.28 -28.78
#